data_AF-A0A2P4YIQ3-F1
#
_entry.id   AF-A0A2P4YIQ3-F1
#
_cell.length_a   1.000
_cell.length_b   1.000
_cell.length_c   1.000
_cell.angle_alpha   90.00
_cell.angle_beta   90.00
_cell.angle_gamma   90.00
#
_symmetry.space_group_name_H-M   'P 1'
#
loop_
_entity.id
_entity.type
_entity.pdbx_description
1 polymer ?
#
loop_
_entity_poly.entity_id
_entity_poly.type
_entity_poly.pdbx_seq_one_letter_code
_entity_poly.pdbx_strand_id
1 'polypeptide(L)' 'MGPKKKGKKGKKGKKEEEAPPEEPSEYDTMDVPMLKEVIQMLRQQLEKAQVDRNYVQHERVSAINFNLEVSAN' A
#
# COMPACT_ATOMS: atom_id res chain seq x y z
N MET A 1 4.01 -62.21 -4.05
CA MET A 1 4.69 -60.91 -4.22
C MET A 1 4.12 -59.92 -3.20
N GLY A 2 5.00 -59.21 -2.47
CA GLY A 2 4.70 -58.09 -1.56
C GLY A 2 4.65 -58.44 -0.05
N PRO A 3 5.12 -57.56 0.89
CA PRO A 3 6.00 -56.39 0.75
C PRO A 3 7.16 -56.31 1.79
N LYS A 4 8.28 -55.63 1.46
CA LYS A 4 9.29 -55.15 2.43
C LYS A 4 9.69 -53.68 2.19
N LYS A 5 9.32 -52.85 3.17
CA LYS A 5 10.01 -51.71 3.85
C LYS A 5 10.70 -50.54 3.11
N LYS A 6 10.40 -49.37 3.68
CA LYS A 6 11.21 -48.17 4.02
C LYS A 6 11.36 -47.06 2.97
N GLY A 7 10.79 -45.89 3.33
CA GLY A 7 11.12 -44.58 2.77
C GLY A 7 10.47 -43.44 3.59
N LYS A 8 10.92 -43.22 4.83
CA LYS A 8 10.57 -42.02 5.63
C LYS A 8 11.72 -41.02 5.51
N LYS A 9 11.54 -39.96 4.71
CA LYS A 9 12.41 -38.77 4.61
C LYS A 9 11.65 -37.76 3.73
N GLY A 10 11.30 -36.54 4.11
CA GLY A 10 11.41 -35.73 5.31
C GLY A 10 10.84 -34.38 4.88
N LYS A 11 9.60 -34.06 5.27
CA LYS A 11 8.97 -32.77 4.99
C LYS A 11 9.50 -31.78 6.02
N LYS A 12 10.70 -31.22 5.78
CA LYS A 12 11.27 -30.17 6.64
C LYS A 12 10.65 -28.86 6.21
N GLY A 13 9.71 -28.40 7.03
CA GLY A 13 8.94 -27.18 6.83
C GLY A 13 9.85 -26.00 6.51
N LYS A 14 9.50 -25.30 5.43
CA LYS A 14 9.83 -23.90 5.28
C LYS A 14 9.12 -23.22 6.44
N LYS A 15 9.90 -22.79 7.44
CA LYS A 15 9.44 -21.96 8.53
C LYS A 15 8.88 -20.70 7.85
N GLU A 16 7.57 -20.63 7.69
CA GLU A 16 6.89 -19.36 7.52
C GLU A 16 7.33 -18.54 8.73
N GLU A 17 8.13 -17.52 8.46
CA GLU A 17 8.38 -16.46 9.40
C GLU A 17 7.02 -15.87 9.70
N GLU A 18 6.47 -16.26 10.85
CA GLU A 18 5.17 -15.83 11.35
C GLU A 18 5.22 -14.30 11.32
N ALA A 19 4.47 -13.70 10.40
CA ALA A 19 4.38 -12.25 10.30
C ALA A 19 4.03 -11.73 11.71
N PRO A 20 4.70 -10.68 12.19
CA PRO A 20 4.38 -10.12 13.50
C PRO A 20 2.86 -9.88 13.54
N PRO A 21 2.18 -10.25 14.63
CA PRO A 21 0.73 -10.17 14.70
C PRO A 21 0.30 -8.77 14.29
N GLU A 22 -0.51 -8.68 13.23
CA GLU A 22 -1.05 -7.40 12.77
C GLU A 22 -1.81 -6.78 13.94
N GLU A 23 -1.39 -5.58 14.35
CA GLU A 23 -2.15 -4.82 15.32
C GLU A 23 -3.54 -4.58 14.74
N PRO A 24 -4.61 -4.71 15.56
CA PRO A 24 -5.95 -4.48 15.07
C PRO A 24 -6.03 -3.07 14.50
N SER A 25 -6.42 -2.99 13.23
CA SER A 25 -6.68 -1.73 12.56
C SER A 25 -7.82 -1.00 13.27
N GLU A 26 -7.79 0.33 13.21
CA GLU A 26 -8.90 1.15 13.72
C GLU A 26 -10.25 0.79 13.08
N TYR A 27 -10.22 0.18 11.90
CA TYR A 27 -11.39 -0.25 11.14
C TYR A 27 -11.90 -1.65 11.50
N ASP A 28 -11.08 -2.49 12.16
CA ASP A 28 -11.42 -3.90 12.42
C ASP A 28 -12.59 -4.06 13.40
N THR A 29 -12.82 -3.05 14.24
CA THR A 29 -13.90 -3.01 15.22
C THR A 29 -15.11 -2.21 14.77
N MET A 30 -15.10 -1.61 13.58
CA MET A 30 -16.21 -0.79 13.08
C MET A 30 -17.30 -1.64 12.42
N ASP A 31 -18.54 -1.15 12.48
CA ASP A 31 -19.66 -1.80 11.79
C ASP A 31 -19.71 -1.42 10.30
N VAL A 32 -20.43 -2.22 9.51
CA VAL A 32 -20.52 -2.04 8.06
C VAL A 32 -21.07 -0.65 7.65
N PRO A 33 -22.09 -0.08 8.32
CA PRO A 33 -22.52 1.28 8.07
C PRO A 33 -21.42 2.33 8.26
N MET A 34 -20.71 2.32 9.40
CA MET A 34 -19.63 3.28 9.64
C MET A 34 -18.49 3.10 8.65
N LEU A 35 -18.12 1.87 8.32
CA LEU A 35 -17.09 1.60 7.31
C LEU A 35 -17.45 2.19 5.94
N LYS A 36 -18.73 2.19 5.54
CA LYS A 36 -19.17 2.83 4.29
C LYS A 36 -19.03 4.35 4.33
N GLU A 37 -19.26 4.98 5.48
CA GLU A 37 -19.06 6.42 5.66
C GLU A 37 -17.58 6.78 5.63
N VAL A 38 -16.75 6.02 6.34
CA VAL A 38 -15.30 6.15 6.34
C VAL A 38 -14.73 6.03 4.92
N ILE A 39 -15.19 5.05 4.13
CA ILE A 39 -14.76 4.89 2.73
C ILE A 39 -15.10 6.14 1.91
N GLN A 40 -16.27 6.74 2.10
CA GLN A 40 -16.65 7.97 1.38
C GLN A 40 -15.77 9.14 1.79
N MET A 41 -15.52 9.30 3.09
CA MET A 41 -14.64 10.35 3.61
C MET A 41 -13.21 10.20 3.08
N LEU A 42 -12.62 8.99 3.14
CA LEU A 42 -11.27 8.72 2.65
C LEU A 42 -11.13 8.98 1.15
N ARG A 43 -12.17 8.71 0.35
CA ARG A 43 -12.18 9.05 -1.08
C ARG A 43 -12.10 10.55 -1.31
N GLN A 44 -12.87 11.35 -0.56
CA GLN A 44 -12.83 12.81 -0.66
C GLN A 44 -11.46 13.36 -0.23
N GLN A 45 -10.88 12.81 0.84
CA GLN A 45 -9.53 13.20 1.29
C GLN A 45 -8.47 12.88 0.24
N LEU A 46 -8.57 11.70 -0.40
CA LEU A 46 -7.68 11.30 -1.48
C LEU A 46 -7.80 12.25 -2.67
N GLU A 47 -9.02 12.56 -3.12
CA GLU A 47 -9.27 13.48 -4.23
C GLU A 47 -8.67 14.86 -3.94
N LYS A 48 -8.90 15.40 -2.75
CA LYS A 48 -8.30 16.66 -2.31
C LYS A 48 -6.77 16.61 -2.36
N ALA A 49 -6.17 15.56 -1.80
CA ALA A 49 -4.71 15.41 -1.78
C ALA A 49 -4.11 15.30 -3.19
N GLN A 50 -4.84 14.69 -4.13
CA GLN A 50 -4.43 14.64 -5.54
C GLN A 50 -4.44 16.02 -6.19
N VAL A 51 -5.49 16.81 -5.97
CA VAL A 51 -5.59 18.18 -6.48
C VAL A 51 -4.46 19.05 -5.91
N ASP A 52 -4.24 18.99 -4.60
CA ASP A 52 -3.19 19.76 -3.92
C ASP A 52 -1.80 19.39 -4.46
N ARG A 53 -1.53 18.09 -4.67
CA ARG A 53 -0.28 17.63 -5.27
C ARG A 53 -0.11 18.18 -6.70
N ASN A 54 -1.15 18.10 -7.52
CA ASN A 54 -1.11 18.57 -8.91
C ASN A 54 -0.83 20.07 -8.99
N TYR A 55 -1.41 20.86 -8.07
CA TYR A 55 -1.16 22.29 -7.98
C TYR A 55 0.32 22.59 -7.71
N VAL A 56 0.91 21.96 -6.69
CA VAL A 56 2.33 22.15 -6.35
C VAL A 56 3.25 21.65 -7.48
N GLN A 57 2.87 20.56 -8.16
CA GLN A 57 3.62 20.05 -9.30
C GLN A 57 3.61 21.03 -10.46
N HIS A 58 2.47 21.66 -10.76
CA HIS A 58 2.36 22.68 -11.80
C HIS A 58 3.28 23.88 -11.50
N GLU A 59 3.23 24.41 -10.28
CA GLU A 59 4.10 25.51 -9.83
C GLU A 59 5.59 25.15 -9.95
N ARG A 60 5.97 23.92 -9.55
CA ARG A 60 7.35 23.43 -9.72
C ARG A 60 7.78 23.39 -11.17
N VAL A 61 6.94 22.87 -12.06
CA VAL A 61 7.25 22.78 -13.50
C VAL A 61 7.40 24.19 -14.09
N SER A 62 6.47 25.10 -13.77
CA SER A 62 6.55 26.50 -14.21
C SER A 62 7.83 27.19 -13.74
N ALA A 63 8.23 26.99 -12.47
CA ALA A 63 9.46 27.57 -11.93
C ALA A 63 10.73 26.99 -12.59
N ILE A 64 10.75 25.68 -12.86
CA ILE A 64 11.87 25.02 -13.56
C ILE A 64 11.99 25.56 -14.99
N ASN A 65 10.88 25.65 -15.71
CA ASN A 65 10.88 26.13 -17.10
C ASN A 65 11.37 27.58 -17.18
N PHE A 66 10.88 28.46 -16.29
CA PHE A 66 11.35 29.84 -16.21
C PHE A 66 12.87 29.92 -15.98
N ASN A 67 13.41 29.14 -15.04
CA ASN A 67 14.84 29.15 -14.75
C ASN A 67 15.68 28.62 -15.93
N LEU A 68 15.17 27.64 -16.68
CA LEU A 68 15.83 27.13 -17.89
C LEU A 68 15.85 28.18 -19.00
N GLU A 69 14.74 28.90 -19.22
CA GLU A 69 14.67 29.99 -20.20
C GLU A 69 15.61 31.16 -19.86
N VAL A 70 15.71 31.52 -18.58
CA VAL A 70 16.64 32.57 -18.11
C VAL A 70 18.09 32.12 -18.25
N SER A 71 18.40 30.84 -18.00
CA SER A 71 19.77 30.32 -18.10
C SER A 71 20.23 30.07 -19.55
N ALA A 72 19.30 30.05 -20.50
CA ALA A 72 19.57 29.83 -21.92
C ALA A 72 19.81 31.13 -22.71
N ASN A 73 19.63 32.30 -22.10
CA ASN A 73 19.93 33.63 -22.64
C ASN A 73 21.19 34.23 -22.01
#